data_AF-A0A7V3KZX8-F1
#
_entry.id   AF-A0A7V3KZX8-F1
#
_cell.length_a   1.000
_cell.length_b   1.000
_cell.length_c   1.000
_cell.angle_alpha   90.00
_cell.angle_beta   90.00
_cell.angle_gamma   90.00
#
_symmetry.space_group_name_H-M   'P 1'
#
loop_
_entity.id
_entity.type
_entity.pdbx_description
1 polymer ?
#
loop_
_entity_poly.entity_id
_entity_poly.type
_entity_poly.pdbx_seq_one_letter_code
_entity_poly.pdbx_strand_id
1 'polypeptide(L)'
;MALRDEILVEWQINSDTKAVLRAKKTAETKKLAEAINEAKRIMGSEGGGIFSINEYGQVIVPSVDGDGRRILVGKIGGPILLQNPYSESKNDKWIDISDDSGLKCGDRWPFPYLGVVYRLSQNNQIYYKEDKEDESRLIYAPVTDEQLVKKLRSIRPYGPVRFLVNPYGIVLTKKAPLHRLDGYEEGNWEPTYVGRINYNKWFPKEE
;
A
#
# COMPACT_ATOMS: atom_id res chain seq x y z
N MET A 1 10.14 -19.40 -22.41
CA MET A 1 8.84 -19.00 -21.84
C MET A 1 8.79 -17.48 -21.90
N ALA A 2 7.89 -16.88 -22.67
CA ALA A 2 7.86 -15.42 -22.84
C ALA A 2 7.55 -14.75 -21.50
N LEU A 3 8.47 -13.93 -20.99
CA LEU A 3 8.20 -13.04 -19.85
C LEU A 3 7.03 -12.14 -20.25
N ARG A 4 5.91 -12.25 -19.54
CA ARG A 4 4.78 -11.36 -19.74
C ARG A 4 5.14 -10.04 -19.05
N ASP A 5 5.23 -8.96 -19.82
CA ASP A 5 5.43 -7.58 -19.32
C ASP A 5 4.16 -7.07 -18.61
N GLU A 6 3.73 -7.78 -17.58
CA GLU A 6 2.48 -7.55 -16.85
C GLU A 6 2.80 -7.28 -15.38
N ILE A 7 2.21 -6.22 -14.84
CA ILE A 7 2.21 -5.96 -13.40
C ILE A 7 0.88 -6.47 -12.87
N LEU A 8 0.96 -7.40 -11.92
CA LEU A 8 -0.19 -8.03 -11.28
C LEU A 8 -0.30 -7.55 -9.84
N VAL A 9 -1.53 -7.35 -9.39
CA VAL A 9 -1.85 -6.97 -8.03
C VAL A 9 -2.78 -8.02 -7.46
N GLU A 10 -2.34 -8.70 -6.41
CA GLU A 10 -3.21 -9.60 -5.66
C GLU A 10 -4.08 -8.80 -4.70
N TRP A 11 -5.39 -9.00 -4.78
CA TRP A 11 -6.37 -8.32 -3.95
C TRP A 11 -7.21 -9.35 -3.17
N GLN A 12 -7.03 -9.35 -1.85
CA GLN A 12 -7.92 -10.05 -0.93
C GLN A 12 -9.18 -9.21 -0.69
N ILE A 13 -10.34 -9.70 -1.12
CA ILE A 13 -11.62 -8.98 -1.03
C ILE A 13 -12.33 -9.31 0.29
N ASN A 14 -12.33 -10.59 0.67
CA ASN A 14 -12.81 -11.09 1.97
C ASN A 14 -11.99 -12.34 2.35
N SER A 15 -12.31 -13.05 3.43
CA SER A 15 -11.59 -14.26 3.87
C SER A 15 -11.38 -15.29 2.76
N ASP A 16 -12.37 -15.44 1.88
CA ASP A 16 -12.46 -16.56 0.94
C ASP A 16 -12.28 -16.16 -0.53
N THR A 17 -12.29 -14.85 -0.82
CA THR A 17 -12.24 -14.31 -2.17
C THR A 17 -10.96 -13.54 -2.42
N LYS A 18 -10.19 -14.01 -3.40
CA LYS A 18 -9.01 -13.35 -3.97
C LYS A 18 -9.28 -12.98 -5.42
N ALA A 19 -8.83 -11.79 -5.82
CA ALA A 19 -8.79 -11.36 -7.21
C ALA A 19 -7.34 -11.03 -7.61
N VAL A 20 -6.99 -11.29 -8.86
CA VAL A 20 -5.73 -10.82 -9.45
C VAL A 20 -6.06 -9.72 -10.44
N LEU A 21 -5.65 -8.51 -10.12
CA LEU A 21 -5.88 -7.32 -10.94
C LEU A 21 -4.68 -7.08 -11.84
N ARG A 22 -4.95 -6.74 -13.10
CA ARG A 22 -3.91 -6.39 -14.08
C ARG A 22 -3.75 -4.89 -14.13
N ALA A 23 -2.53 -4.39 -13.98
CA ALA A 23 -2.25 -2.99 -14.26
C ALA A 23 -2.47 -2.68 -15.75
N LYS A 24 -2.96 -1.49 -16.07
CA LYS A 24 -3.15 -1.03 -17.45
C LYS A 24 -1.80 -1.04 -18.17
N LYS A 25 -1.72 -1.82 -19.24
CA LYS A 25 -0.53 -1.86 -20.09
C LYS A 25 -0.39 -0.54 -20.84
N THR A 26 0.68 0.18 -20.54
CA THR A 26 1.13 1.42 -21.17
C THR A 26 2.61 1.31 -21.51
N ALA A 27 3.15 2.27 -22.26
CA ALA A 27 4.58 2.31 -22.55
C ALA A 27 5.39 2.50 -21.25
N GLU A 28 4.85 3.27 -20.32
CA GLU A 28 5.42 3.60 -19.02
C GLU A 28 5.48 2.36 -18.11
N THR A 29 4.38 1.60 -18.00
CA THR A 29 4.37 0.35 -17.22
C THR A 29 5.31 -0.71 -17.80
N LYS A 30 5.49 -0.71 -19.14
CA LYS A 30 6.44 -1.63 -19.78
C LYS A 30 7.88 -1.25 -19.44
N LYS A 31 8.25 0.02 -19.59
CA LYS A 31 9.57 0.54 -19.18
C LYS A 31 9.84 0.28 -17.70
N LEU A 32 8.84 0.44 -16.85
CA LEU A 32 8.94 0.14 -15.43
C LEU A 32 9.25 -1.35 -15.19
N ALA A 33 8.50 -2.26 -15.83
CA ALA A 33 8.75 -3.70 -15.71
C ALA A 33 10.15 -4.08 -16.21
N GLU A 34 10.60 -3.51 -17.32
CA GLU A 34 11.96 -3.68 -17.86
C GLU A 34 13.02 -3.21 -16.85
N ALA A 35 12.85 -2.02 -16.25
CA ALA A 35 13.76 -1.46 -15.26
C ALA A 35 13.81 -2.28 -13.96
N ILE A 36 12.67 -2.80 -13.49
CA ILE A 36 12.60 -3.70 -12.33
C ILE A 36 13.37 -4.99 -12.63
N ASN A 37 13.15 -5.59 -13.81
CA ASN A 37 13.85 -6.81 -14.20
C ASN A 37 15.35 -6.60 -14.33
N GLU A 38 15.79 -5.44 -14.80
CA GLU A 38 17.21 -5.09 -14.85
C GLU A 38 17.82 -4.96 -13.45
N ALA A 39 17.17 -4.23 -12.55
CA ALA A 39 17.61 -4.12 -11.16
C ALA A 39 17.72 -5.50 -10.47
N LYS A 40 16.79 -6.41 -10.78
CA LYS A 40 16.84 -7.79 -10.27
C LYS A 40 18.00 -8.60 -10.81
N ARG A 41 18.33 -8.45 -12.10
CA ARG A 41 19.51 -9.08 -12.70
C ARG A 41 20.81 -8.57 -12.07
N ILE A 42 20.89 -7.27 -11.78
CA ILE A 42 22.04 -6.68 -11.05
C ILE A 42 22.20 -7.33 -9.66
N MET A 43 21.10 -7.70 -9.00
CA MET A 43 21.10 -8.40 -7.71
C MET A 43 21.17 -9.93 -7.82
N GLY A 44 21.51 -10.49 -8.99
CA GLY A 44 21.74 -11.93 -9.15
C GLY A 44 20.47 -12.79 -9.35
N SER A 45 19.32 -12.18 -9.59
CA SER A 45 18.06 -12.89 -9.88
C SER A 45 17.82 -13.05 -11.38
N GLU A 46 17.10 -14.10 -11.79
CA GLU A 46 16.71 -14.34 -13.20
C GLU A 46 15.66 -13.35 -13.74
N GLY A 47 15.17 -12.41 -12.91
CA GLY A 47 14.11 -11.46 -13.24
C GLY A 47 12.72 -11.88 -12.73
N GLY A 48 11.74 -10.97 -12.75
CA GLY A 48 10.41 -11.21 -12.18
C GLY A 48 10.37 -11.24 -10.63
N GLY A 49 9.18 -11.41 -10.04
CA GLY A 49 8.97 -11.48 -8.59
C GLY A 49 8.50 -10.16 -7.94
N ILE A 50 8.52 -10.10 -6.61
CA ILE A 50 7.94 -9.00 -5.82
C ILE A 50 8.83 -7.74 -5.88
N PHE A 51 8.20 -6.58 -5.88
CA PHE A 51 8.82 -5.28 -5.67
C PHE A 51 7.88 -4.44 -4.81
N SER A 52 8.37 -3.34 -4.25
CA SER A 52 7.57 -2.43 -3.43
C SER A 52 7.44 -1.08 -4.12
N ILE A 53 6.29 -0.43 -3.92
CA ILE A 53 6.12 0.99 -4.24
C ILE A 53 5.78 1.70 -2.92
N ASN A 54 6.62 2.64 -2.50
CA ASN A 54 6.37 3.39 -1.28
C ASN A 54 5.37 4.54 -1.52
N GLU A 55 5.00 5.24 -0.45
CA GLU A 55 4.06 6.35 -0.41
C GLU A 55 4.45 7.58 -1.23
N TYR A 56 5.70 7.64 -1.70
CA TYR A 56 6.20 8.66 -2.61
C TYR A 56 6.13 8.24 -4.09
N GLY A 57 5.64 7.03 -4.35
CA GLY A 57 5.64 6.40 -5.66
C GLY A 57 7.00 5.84 -6.06
N GLN A 58 7.98 5.76 -5.14
CA GLN A 58 9.30 5.21 -5.45
C GLN A 58 9.22 3.69 -5.55
N VAL A 59 9.80 3.17 -6.62
CA VAL A 59 9.83 1.74 -6.94
C VAL A 59 11.12 1.17 -6.37
N ILE A 60 10.97 0.26 -5.42
CA ILE A 60 12.06 -0.31 -4.64
C ILE A 60 12.08 -1.81 -4.89
N VAL A 61 13.24 -2.31 -5.30
CA VAL A 61 13.46 -3.75 -5.47
C VAL A 61 14.36 -4.23 -4.34
N PRO A 62 13.89 -5.12 -3.46
CA PRO A 62 14.72 -5.70 -2.42
C PRO A 62 15.68 -6.73 -3.01
N SER A 63 16.83 -6.91 -2.36
CA SER A 63 17.75 -8.01 -2.60
C SER A 63 17.05 -9.36 -2.37
N VAL A 64 17.39 -10.35 -3.19
CA VAL A 64 16.88 -11.71 -3.05
C VAL A 64 17.48 -12.45 -1.85
N ASP A 65 18.64 -11.99 -1.38
CA ASP A 65 19.39 -12.63 -0.30
C ASP A 65 18.87 -12.27 1.10
N GLY A 66 17.87 -11.38 1.22
CA GLY A 66 17.32 -10.97 2.52
C GLY A 66 18.23 -10.05 3.35
N ASP A 67 19.41 -9.70 2.83
CA ASP A 67 20.45 -8.88 3.47
C ASP A 67 20.12 -7.39 3.69
N GLY A 68 18.88 -6.98 3.43
CA GLY A 68 18.40 -5.61 3.57
C GLY A 68 18.88 -4.63 2.49
N ARG A 69 19.69 -5.05 1.51
CA ARG A 69 20.03 -4.22 0.35
C ARG A 69 18.78 -4.03 -0.52
N ARG A 70 18.66 -2.85 -1.11
CA ARG A 70 17.55 -2.47 -1.99
C ARG A 70 18.03 -1.53 -3.07
N ILE A 71 17.43 -1.63 -4.25
CA ILE A 71 17.69 -0.74 -5.38
C ILE A 71 16.47 0.16 -5.59
N LEU A 72 16.70 1.46 -5.60
CA LEU A 72 15.73 2.44 -6.08
C LEU A 72 15.75 2.45 -7.62
N VAL A 73 14.69 1.92 -8.23
CA VAL A 73 14.59 1.77 -9.70
C VAL A 73 14.08 3.05 -10.36
N GLY A 74 13.27 3.81 -9.64
CA GLY A 74 12.69 5.05 -10.16
C GLY A 74 11.42 5.40 -9.41
N LYS A 75 10.55 6.16 -10.09
CA LYS A 75 9.29 6.64 -9.54
C LYS A 75 8.17 6.47 -10.54
N ILE A 76 6.99 6.09 -10.07
CA ILE A 76 5.79 6.04 -10.92
C ILE A 76 5.40 7.46 -11.36
N GLY A 77 5.10 7.60 -12.65
CA GLY A 77 4.50 8.81 -13.22
C GLY A 77 3.02 8.58 -13.46
N GLY A 78 2.16 9.45 -12.92
CA GLY A 78 0.70 9.36 -13.12
C GLY A 78 0.00 8.26 -12.29
N PRO A 79 -1.30 8.03 -12.55
CA PRO A 79 -2.12 7.09 -11.81
C PRO A 79 -1.87 5.63 -12.21
N ILE A 80 -1.87 4.74 -11.21
CA ILE A 80 -1.89 3.29 -11.39
C ILE A 80 -3.35 2.89 -11.62
N LEU A 81 -3.63 2.44 -12.84
CA LEU A 81 -4.94 1.96 -13.23
C LEU A 81 -4.97 0.43 -13.19
N LEU A 82 -5.88 -0.14 -12.41
CA LEU A 82 -6.06 -1.59 -12.27
C LEU A 82 -7.32 -2.03 -12.98
N GLN A 83 -7.27 -3.14 -13.71
CA GLN A 83 -8.45 -3.69 -14.37
C GLN A 83 -9.47 -4.14 -13.31
N ASN A 84 -10.69 -3.61 -13.39
CA ASN A 84 -11.80 -4.04 -12.54
C ASN A 84 -12.36 -5.38 -13.04
N PRO A 85 -12.25 -6.48 -12.26
CA PRO A 85 -12.72 -7.79 -12.69
C PRO A 85 -14.25 -7.91 -12.60
N TYR A 86 -14.92 -6.97 -11.94
CA TYR A 86 -16.37 -6.95 -11.72
C TYR A 86 -17.12 -6.00 -12.64
N SER A 87 -16.42 -5.26 -13.50
CA SER A 87 -17.06 -4.30 -14.39
C SER A 87 -17.59 -4.96 -15.65
N GLU A 88 -18.90 -4.87 -15.87
CA GLU A 88 -19.54 -5.19 -17.14
C GLU A 88 -19.53 -3.98 -18.11
N SER A 89 -19.29 -2.77 -17.58
CA SER A 89 -19.26 -1.51 -18.33
C SER A 89 -17.85 -1.14 -18.79
N LYS A 90 -17.75 -0.43 -19.92
CA LYS A 90 -16.48 0.17 -20.38
C LYS A 90 -16.02 1.33 -19.49
N ASN A 91 -16.95 2.02 -18.82
CA ASN A 91 -16.66 3.21 -18.02
C ASN A 91 -16.01 2.85 -16.67
N ASP A 92 -16.39 1.72 -16.07
CA ASP A 92 -15.87 1.26 -14.77
C ASP A 92 -14.78 0.19 -14.91
N LYS A 93 -14.24 0.07 -16.12
CA LYS A 93 -13.22 -0.93 -16.48
C LYS A 93 -11.91 -0.76 -15.70
N TRP A 94 -11.59 0.46 -15.27
CA TRP A 94 -10.34 0.79 -14.61
C TRP A 94 -10.59 1.39 -13.23
N ILE A 95 -9.91 0.83 -12.22
CA ILE A 95 -9.82 1.38 -10.87
C ILE A 95 -8.58 2.26 -10.82
N ASP A 96 -8.77 3.55 -10.53
CA ASP A 96 -7.67 4.47 -10.21
C ASP A 96 -7.41 4.47 -8.71
N ILE A 97 -6.29 3.89 -8.28
CA ILE A 97 -5.96 3.80 -6.85
C ILE A 97 -5.46 5.13 -6.26
N SER A 98 -5.28 6.16 -7.08
CA SER A 98 -4.91 7.51 -6.66
C SER A 98 -6.10 8.42 -6.39
N ASP A 99 -7.29 8.01 -6.82
CA ASP A 99 -8.52 8.78 -6.71
C ASP A 99 -9.20 8.56 -5.35
N ASP A 100 -9.21 9.61 -4.54
CA ASP A 100 -9.99 9.70 -3.29
C ASP A 100 -11.07 10.79 -3.36
N SER A 101 -11.44 11.21 -4.57
CA SER A 101 -12.43 12.27 -4.79
C SER A 101 -13.77 11.89 -4.17
N GLY A 102 -14.33 12.81 -3.39
CA GLY A 102 -15.63 12.64 -2.73
C GLY A 102 -15.61 11.80 -1.45
N LEU A 103 -14.49 11.16 -1.09
CA LEU A 103 -14.36 10.41 0.16
C LEU A 103 -14.09 11.33 1.35
N LYS A 104 -14.72 11.03 2.47
CA LYS A 104 -14.51 11.65 3.77
C LYS A 104 -13.87 10.65 4.72
N CYS A 105 -13.14 11.16 5.72
CA CYS A 105 -12.57 10.33 6.77
C CYS A 105 -13.66 9.47 7.43
N GLY A 106 -13.45 8.16 7.44
CA GLY A 106 -14.41 7.18 7.95
C GLY A 106 -15.27 6.50 6.89
N ASP A 107 -15.24 6.98 5.64
CA ASP A 107 -15.95 6.33 4.52
C ASP A 107 -15.29 5.01 4.14
N ARG A 108 -16.11 4.08 3.64
CA ARG A 108 -15.63 2.81 3.08
C ARG A 108 -14.67 3.09 1.92
N TRP A 109 -13.53 2.40 1.92
CA TRP A 109 -12.63 2.37 0.78
C TRP A 109 -13.10 1.33 -0.24
N PRO A 110 -13.47 1.72 -1.48
CA PRO A 110 -14.06 0.81 -2.45
C PRO A 110 -13.02 0.02 -3.28
N PHE A 111 -11.74 0.39 -3.17
CA PHE A 111 -10.67 -0.11 -4.03
C PHE A 111 -9.75 -1.09 -3.29
N PRO A 112 -8.75 -1.67 -3.95
CA PRO A 112 -7.78 -2.55 -3.30
C PRO A 112 -7.11 -1.93 -2.07
N TYR A 113 -7.02 -2.70 -0.99
CA TYR A 113 -6.39 -2.29 0.26
C TYR A 113 -4.87 -2.48 0.18
N LEU A 114 -4.20 -1.55 -0.52
CA LEU A 114 -2.79 -1.61 -0.89
C LEU A 114 -1.98 -0.46 -0.28
N GLY A 115 -0.73 -0.74 0.07
CA GLY A 115 0.20 0.28 0.55
C GLY A 115 1.24 -0.28 1.51
N VAL A 116 2.12 0.60 1.97
CA VAL A 116 3.12 0.32 2.99
C VAL A 116 2.44 0.32 4.37
N VAL A 117 2.82 -0.64 5.22
CA VAL A 117 2.21 -0.85 6.53
C VAL A 117 2.85 0.04 7.59
N TYR A 118 2.04 0.85 8.26
CA TYR A 118 2.42 1.64 9.42
C TYR A 118 1.55 1.32 10.63
N ARG A 119 1.99 1.80 11.78
CA ARG A 119 1.32 1.63 13.07
C ARG A 119 1.22 2.95 13.80
N LEU A 120 0.10 3.17 14.47
CA LEU A 120 -0.09 4.20 15.48
C LEU A 120 -0.03 3.51 16.85
N SER A 121 0.88 3.95 17.73
CA SER A 121 0.99 3.45 19.10
C SER A 121 -0.19 3.92 19.96
N GLN A 122 -0.36 3.36 21.16
CA GLN A 122 -1.33 3.87 22.14
C GLN A 122 -1.03 5.32 22.53
N ASN A 123 0.25 5.71 22.53
CA ASN A 123 0.74 7.06 22.84
C ASN A 123 0.71 8.00 21.62
N ASN A 124 -0.06 7.66 20.59
CA ASN A 124 -0.25 8.49 19.39
C ASN A 124 1.01 8.74 18.55
N GLN A 125 1.98 7.84 18.61
CA GLN A 125 3.20 7.91 17.79
C GLN A 125 3.06 7.02 16.56
N ILE A 126 3.36 7.57 15.39
CA ILE A 126 3.37 6.82 14.12
C ILE A 126 4.75 6.17 13.95
N TYR A 127 4.76 4.90 13.57
CA TYR A 127 5.99 4.15 13.32
C TYR A 127 5.78 3.03 12.30
N TYR A 128 6.88 2.54 11.72
CA TYR A 128 6.92 1.24 11.05
C TYR A 128 7.93 0.30 11.73
N LYS A 129 7.84 -0.98 11.40
CA LYS A 129 8.76 -2.00 11.88
C LYS A 129 9.73 -2.31 10.76
N GLU A 130 11.01 -2.15 11.02
CA GLU A 130 12.08 -2.62 10.14
C GLU A 130 12.57 -3.96 10.68
N ASP A 131 12.45 -5.01 9.87
CA ASP A 131 12.92 -6.35 10.20
C ASP A 131 14.23 -6.60 9.44
N LYS A 132 15.32 -6.84 10.18
CA LYS A 132 16.59 -7.37 9.69
C LYS A 132 16.74 -8.81 10.18
N GLU A 133 17.64 -9.59 9.56
CA GLU A 133 17.78 -11.04 9.82
C GLU A 133 17.75 -11.42 11.31
N ASP A 134 18.42 -10.64 12.17
CA ASP A 134 18.52 -10.91 13.61
C ASP A 134 17.80 -9.89 14.52
N GLU A 135 17.28 -8.79 13.97
CA GLU A 135 16.74 -7.69 14.78
C GLU A 135 15.51 -7.01 14.17
N SER A 136 14.51 -6.76 15.03
CA SER A 136 13.37 -5.92 14.72
C SER A 136 13.53 -4.54 15.37
N ARG A 137 13.49 -3.48 14.57
CA ARG A 137 13.57 -2.08 15.06
C ARG A 137 12.28 -1.32 14.76
N LEU A 138 11.90 -0.44 15.68
CA LEU A 138 10.78 0.47 15.50
C LEU A 138 11.31 1.82 15.03
N ILE A 139 10.86 2.25 13.85
CA ILE A 139 11.25 3.54 13.27
C ILE A 139 10.07 4.49 13.39
N TYR A 140 10.23 5.53 14.21
CA TYR A 140 9.19 6.52 14.49
C TYR A 140 9.23 7.67 13.48
N ALA A 141 8.06 8.22 13.16
CA ALA A 141 7.94 9.39 12.31
C ALA A 141 8.71 10.56 12.95
N PRO A 142 9.41 11.38 12.14
CA PRO A 142 10.25 12.46 12.68
C PRO A 142 9.44 13.56 13.37
N VAL A 143 8.19 13.75 12.93
CA VAL A 143 7.27 14.77 13.45
C VAL A 143 5.88 14.16 13.62
N THR A 144 5.21 14.49 14.71
CA THR A 144 3.82 14.08 14.92
C THR A 144 2.87 14.85 14.01
N ASP A 145 2.13 14.13 13.18
CA ASP A 145 0.99 14.68 12.43
C ASP A 145 -0.31 14.53 13.23
N GLU A 146 -0.59 15.53 14.08
CA GLU A 146 -1.78 15.55 14.94
C GLU A 146 -3.11 15.40 14.18
N GLN A 147 -3.20 15.93 12.96
CA GLN A 147 -4.43 15.82 12.16
C GLN A 147 -4.65 14.38 11.70
N LEU A 148 -3.59 13.73 11.25
CA LEU A 148 -3.65 12.31 10.86
C LEU A 148 -3.95 11.42 12.08
N VAL A 149 -3.30 11.66 13.21
CA VAL A 149 -3.57 10.96 14.48
C VAL A 149 -5.04 11.10 14.86
N LYS A 150 -5.59 12.33 14.85
CA LYS A 150 -7.00 12.60 15.18
C LYS A 150 -7.95 11.85 14.25
N LYS A 151 -7.66 11.82 12.93
CA LYS A 151 -8.46 11.08 11.95
C LYS A 151 -8.42 9.57 12.22
N LEU A 152 -7.23 8.98 12.43
CA LEU A 152 -7.09 7.57 12.79
C LEU A 152 -7.86 7.24 14.09
N ARG A 153 -7.79 8.11 15.10
CA ARG A 153 -8.52 7.95 16.36
C ARG A 153 -10.02 8.09 16.24
N SER A 154 -10.53 8.87 15.30
CA SER A 154 -11.97 8.93 15.03
C SER A 154 -12.54 7.61 14.50
N ILE A 155 -11.70 6.79 13.84
CA ILE A 155 -12.09 5.48 13.31
C ILE A 155 -11.74 4.35 14.30
N ARG A 156 -10.60 4.47 14.99
CA ARG A 156 -10.06 3.50 15.96
C ARG A 156 -9.67 4.22 17.26
N PRO A 157 -10.64 4.45 18.18
CA PRO A 157 -10.44 5.31 19.34
C PRO A 157 -9.38 4.80 20.33
N TYR A 158 -9.24 3.48 20.46
CA TYR A 158 -8.40 2.85 21.48
C TYR A 158 -7.34 1.92 20.89
N GLY A 159 -6.28 1.68 21.66
CA GLY A 159 -5.26 0.70 21.35
C GLY A 159 -4.30 1.10 20.21
N PRO A 160 -3.38 0.21 19.82
CA PRO A 160 -2.58 0.41 18.62
C PRO A 160 -3.44 0.27 17.35
N VAL A 161 -3.10 1.01 16.30
CA VAL A 161 -3.81 0.98 15.01
C VAL A 161 -2.84 0.61 13.90
N ARG A 162 -3.12 -0.47 13.16
CA ARG A 162 -2.44 -0.78 11.90
C ARG A 162 -3.14 -0.05 10.76
N PHE A 163 -2.37 0.61 9.90
CA PHE A 163 -2.89 1.31 8.72
C PHE A 163 -1.92 1.17 7.54
N LEU A 164 -2.42 1.41 6.33
CA LEU A 164 -1.63 1.44 5.10
C LEU A 164 -1.52 2.87 4.60
N VAL A 165 -0.41 3.16 3.92
CA VAL A 165 -0.27 4.35 3.07
C VAL A 165 0.03 3.89 1.65
N ASN A 166 -0.83 4.22 0.71
CA ASN A 166 -0.67 3.81 -0.69
C ASN A 166 0.38 4.69 -1.41
N PRO A 167 0.76 4.35 -2.65
CA PRO A 167 1.78 5.11 -3.41
C PRO A 167 1.49 6.59 -3.70
N TYR A 168 0.28 7.06 -3.38
CA TYR A 168 -0.19 8.43 -3.58
C TYR A 168 -0.43 9.16 -2.25
N GLY A 169 0.05 8.58 -1.14
CA GLY A 169 -0.09 9.14 0.20
C GLY A 169 -1.47 8.96 0.82
N ILE A 170 -2.39 8.21 0.20
CA ILE A 170 -3.71 7.92 0.78
C ILE A 170 -3.56 6.95 1.94
N VAL A 171 -4.18 7.29 3.07
CA VAL A 171 -4.14 6.52 4.31
C VAL A 171 -5.41 5.69 4.43
N LEU A 172 -5.23 4.38 4.62
CA LEU A 172 -6.30 3.40 4.77
C LEU A 172 -6.15 2.65 6.09
N THR A 173 -7.24 2.40 6.80
CA THR A 173 -7.26 1.50 7.95
C THR A 173 -8.40 0.50 7.84
N LYS A 174 -8.54 -0.37 8.83
CA LYS A 174 -9.65 -1.31 8.94
C LYS A 174 -10.51 -0.93 10.14
N LYS A 175 -11.82 -0.77 9.90
CA LYS A 175 -12.84 -0.51 10.91
C LYS A 175 -13.62 -1.80 11.21
N ALA A 176 -13.95 -2.03 12.48
CA ALA A 176 -14.82 -3.13 12.86
C ALA A 176 -16.29 -2.78 12.53
N PRO A 177 -17.14 -3.76 12.20
CA PRO A 177 -18.56 -3.50 11.97
C PRO A 177 -19.22 -2.92 13.23
N LEU A 178 -20.13 -1.96 13.05
CA LEU A 178 -20.83 -1.28 14.16
C LEU A 178 -21.79 -2.19 14.97
N HIS A 179 -22.13 -3.38 14.48
CA HIS A 179 -23.23 -4.19 15.01
C HIS A 179 -22.83 -5.42 15.85
N ARG A 180 -21.62 -5.48 16.40
CA ARG A 180 -21.24 -6.60 17.29
C ARG A 180 -20.56 -6.09 18.56
N LEU A 181 -21.39 -5.88 19.59
CA LEU A 181 -20.96 -5.69 20.98
C LEU A 181 -20.58 -7.02 21.65
N ASP A 182 -20.94 -8.16 21.04
CA ASP A 182 -20.71 -9.49 21.58
C ASP A 182 -19.95 -10.34 20.55
N GLY A 183 -18.68 -10.63 20.83
CA GLY A 183 -17.87 -11.58 20.05
C GLY A 183 -17.09 -10.97 18.87
N TYR A 184 -15.77 -10.88 19.04
CA TYR A 184 -14.81 -10.63 17.97
C TYR A 184 -14.78 -11.83 17.02
N GLU A 185 -15.67 -11.89 16.03
CA GLU A 185 -15.42 -12.77 14.88
C GLU A 185 -14.38 -12.10 13.96
N GLU A 186 -13.18 -12.66 13.93
CA GLU A 186 -12.15 -12.34 12.94
C GLU A 186 -12.71 -12.57 11.53
N GLY A 187 -13.10 -11.50 10.83
CA GLY A 187 -13.53 -11.65 9.43
C GLY A 187 -14.13 -10.40 8.78
N ASN A 188 -14.83 -9.56 9.53
CA ASN A 188 -15.66 -8.50 8.95
C ASN A 188 -15.02 -7.10 8.96
N TRP A 189 -13.69 -7.02 8.97
CA TRP A 189 -12.98 -5.74 8.97
C TRP A 189 -13.10 -5.02 7.62
N GLU A 190 -13.73 -3.86 7.59
CA GLU A 190 -13.96 -3.08 6.36
C GLU A 190 -12.80 -2.09 6.10
N PRO A 191 -12.19 -2.11 4.90
CA PRO A 191 -11.29 -1.06 4.44
C PRO A 191 -11.93 0.32 4.55
N THR A 192 -11.27 1.25 5.23
CA THR A 192 -11.80 2.59 5.53
C THR A 192 -10.80 3.65 5.16
N TYR A 193 -11.25 4.69 4.45
CA TYR A 193 -10.46 5.86 4.09
C TYR A 193 -10.27 6.77 5.31
N VAL A 194 -9.03 7.20 5.54
CA VAL A 194 -8.67 8.09 6.65
C VAL A 194 -8.41 9.51 6.13
N GLY A 195 -7.71 9.64 5.01
CA GLY A 195 -7.19 10.91 4.52
C GLY A 195 -5.92 10.71 3.71
N ARG A 196 -5.06 11.75 3.68
CA ARG A 196 -3.72 11.69 3.11
C ARG A 196 -2.65 12.03 4.16
N ILE A 197 -1.44 11.50 3.98
CA ILE A 197 -0.28 11.90 4.77
C ILE A 197 0.15 13.33 4.43
N ASN A 198 0.76 14.01 5.41
CA ASN A 198 1.52 15.22 5.17
C ASN A 198 3.00 14.86 4.95
N TYR A 199 3.47 14.92 3.70
CA TYR A 199 4.85 14.58 3.34
C TYR A 199 5.91 15.37 4.10
N ASN A 200 5.61 16.60 4.54
CA ASN A 200 6.57 17.42 5.32
C ASN A 200 6.73 16.94 6.78
N LYS A 201 5.82 16.08 7.25
CA LYS A 201 5.85 15.48 8.59
C LYS A 201 6.09 13.97 8.53
N TRP A 202 6.28 13.43 7.34
CA TRP A 202 6.39 11.99 7.10
C TRP A 202 7.86 11.53 7.12
N PHE A 203 8.05 10.22 6.99
CA PHE A 203 9.39 9.64 6.85
C PHE A 203 10.08 10.17 5.59
N PRO A 204 11.42 10.32 5.59
CA PRO A 204 12.13 10.76 4.39
C PRO A 204 11.95 9.78 3.23
N LYS A 205 12.18 10.28 2.02
CA LYS A 205 12.25 9.45 0.81
C LYS A 205 13.46 8.53 0.89
N GLU A 206 13.41 7.44 0.13
CA GLU A 206 14.60 6.65 -0.15
C GLU A 206 15.56 7.46 -1.03
N GLU A 207 16.85 7.41 -0.71
CA GLU A 207 17.96 8.05 -1.44
C GLU A 207 18.86 7.01 -2.10
#